data_AF-A0A830Z4J5-F1
#
_entry.id   AF-A0A830Z4J5-F1
#
_cell.length_a   1.000
_cell.length_b   1.000
_cell.length_c   1.000
_cell.angle_alpha   90.00
_cell.angle_beta   90.00
_cell.angle_gamma   90.00
#
_symmetry.space_group_name_H-M   'P 1'
#
loop_
_entity.id
_entity.type
_entity.pdbx_description
1 polymer ?
#
loop_
_entity_poly.entity_id
_entity_poly.type
_entity_poly.pdbx_seq_one_letter_code
_entity_poly.pdbx_strand_id
1 'polypeptide(L)'
;MNDTAPDHTAAETVPATELEALAAQLPIAEFPVVIHDNRQRVSLAAEALWLFAQRTGMAEDGEPVGSVIVDFMASMMHLCHQVGIISPAGNGLPELLRVAEFHFDAEEEDDF
;
A
#
# COMPACT_ATOMS: atom_id res chain seq x y z
N MET A 1 -6.29 34.39 -14.12
CA MET A 1 -6.00 33.01 -14.56
C MET A 1 -4.61 32.68 -14.07
N ASN A 2 -4.50 31.85 -13.03
CA ASN A 2 -3.27 31.12 -12.73
C ASN A 2 -3.72 29.69 -12.51
N ASP A 3 -3.62 28.91 -13.57
CA ASP A 3 -3.94 27.49 -13.61
C ASP A 3 -2.66 26.76 -13.19
N THR A 4 -2.45 26.64 -11.89
CA THR A 4 -1.41 25.74 -11.38
C THR A 4 -2.02 24.34 -11.49
N ALA A 5 -1.63 23.61 -12.53
CA ALA A 5 -1.98 22.21 -12.70
C ALA A 5 -1.71 21.48 -11.38
N PRO A 6 -2.61 20.57 -10.94
CA PRO A 6 -2.37 19.80 -9.73
C PRO A 6 -1.04 19.08 -9.89
N ASP A 7 -0.20 19.19 -8.88
CA ASP A 7 1.02 18.40 -8.73
C ASP A 7 0.59 16.93 -8.85
N HIS A 8 0.89 16.32 -10.00
CA HIS A 8 0.60 14.90 -10.21
C HIS A 8 1.32 14.16 -9.09
N THR A 9 0.55 13.60 -8.16
CA THR A 9 1.11 13.00 -6.94
C THR A 9 2.18 11.98 -7.33
N ALA A 10 3.23 11.80 -6.51
CA ALA A 10 4.29 10.83 -6.80
C ALA A 10 3.72 9.43 -7.17
N ALA A 11 2.57 9.07 -6.60
CA ALA A 11 1.84 7.84 -6.91
C ALA A 11 1.37 7.72 -8.38
N GLU A 12 1.14 8.82 -9.09
CA GLU A 12 0.74 8.84 -10.51
C GLU A 12 1.94 8.77 -11.48
N THR A 13 3.17 8.96 -10.97
CA THR A 13 4.38 9.06 -11.81
C THR A 13 5.39 7.94 -11.57
N VAL A 14 5.31 7.27 -10.42
CA VAL A 14 6.16 6.11 -10.09
C VAL A 14 5.58 4.84 -10.74
N PRO A 15 6.34 4.12 -11.58
CA PRO A 15 5.86 2.91 -12.22
C PRO A 15 5.74 1.75 -11.21
N ALA A 16 4.78 0.86 -11.43
CA ALA A 16 4.53 -0.31 -10.58
C ALA A 16 5.76 -1.23 -10.44
N THR A 17 6.67 -1.22 -11.42
CA THR A 17 7.93 -1.97 -11.38
C THR A 17 8.89 -1.53 -10.27
N GLU A 18 8.75 -0.30 -9.73
CA GLU A 18 9.52 0.14 -8.56
C GLU A 18 9.17 -0.67 -7.29
N LEU A 19 7.98 -1.28 -7.24
CA LEU A 19 7.60 -2.20 -6.16
C LEU A 19 8.54 -3.40 -6.10
N GLU A 20 9.04 -3.89 -7.24
CA GLU A 20 10.01 -5.00 -7.28
C GLU A 20 11.32 -4.61 -6.60
N ALA A 21 11.83 -3.41 -6.92
CA ALA A 21 13.07 -2.90 -6.33
C ALA A 21 12.95 -2.66 -4.82
N LEU A 22 11.79 -2.17 -4.36
CA LEU A 22 11.50 -2.01 -2.94
C LEU A 22 11.35 -3.37 -2.22
N ALA A 23 10.66 -4.33 -2.84
CA ALA A 23 10.48 -5.67 -2.32
C ALA A 23 11.81 -6.43 -2.18
N ALA A 24 12.72 -6.26 -3.14
CA ALA A 24 14.03 -6.92 -3.16
C ALA A 24 14.95 -6.53 -1.99
N GLN A 25 14.59 -5.51 -1.21
CA GLN A 25 15.31 -5.12 0.01
C GLN A 25 14.97 -6.01 1.21
N LEU A 26 13.90 -6.82 1.14
CA LEU A 26 13.62 -7.83 2.16
C LEU A 26 14.50 -9.09 1.98
N PRO A 27 14.92 -9.71 3.09
CA PRO A 27 15.57 -11.03 3.03
C PRO A 27 14.58 -12.10 2.55
N ILE A 28 14.89 -12.74 1.41
CA ILE A 28 14.03 -13.67 0.65
C ILE A 28 13.58 -14.93 1.44
N ALA A 29 14.19 -15.25 2.59
CA ALA A 29 14.12 -16.58 3.20
C ALA A 29 13.80 -16.61 4.71
N GLU A 30 13.13 -15.60 5.26
CA GLU A 30 12.78 -15.57 6.69
C GLU A 30 11.27 -15.44 6.91
N PHE A 31 10.67 -16.47 7.52
CA PHE A 31 9.29 -16.42 8.02
C PHE A 31 9.27 -16.80 9.51
N PRO A 32 8.68 -15.96 10.40
CA PRO A 32 8.17 -14.62 10.12
C PRO A 32 9.30 -13.62 9.83
N VAL A 33 9.05 -12.64 8.96
CA VAL A 33 9.94 -11.47 8.81
C VAL A 33 9.86 -10.67 10.11
N VAL A 34 11.01 -10.41 10.73
CA VAL A 34 11.08 -9.52 11.90
C VAL A 34 11.27 -8.08 11.40
N ILE A 35 10.32 -7.21 11.73
CA ILE A 35 10.33 -5.79 11.37
C ILE A 35 11.03 -5.01 12.48
N HIS A 36 12.12 -4.32 12.13
CA HIS A 36 12.94 -3.52 13.03
C HIS A 36 12.88 -2.02 12.72
N ASP A 37 12.61 -1.65 11.47
CA ASP A 37 12.62 -0.26 11.01
C ASP A 37 11.52 0.01 9.97
N ASN A 38 11.28 1.29 9.68
CA ASN A 38 10.29 1.74 8.71
C ASN A 38 10.64 1.34 7.26
N ARG A 39 11.92 1.17 6.94
CA ARG A 39 12.34 0.67 5.61
C ARG A 39 11.87 -0.77 5.39
N GLN A 40 11.98 -1.65 6.38
CA GLN A 40 11.47 -3.02 6.28
C GLN A 40 9.94 -3.07 6.15
N ARG A 41 9.22 -2.12 6.77
CA ARG A 41 7.76 -1.97 6.55
C ARG A 41 7.43 -1.60 5.11
N VAL A 42 8.16 -0.64 4.54
CA VAL A 42 8.02 -0.25 3.13
C VAL A 42 8.29 -1.44 2.22
N SER A 43 9.38 -2.17 2.43
CA SER A 43 9.74 -3.32 1.59
C SER A 43 8.74 -4.47 1.70
N LEU A 44 8.15 -4.70 2.88
CA LEU A 44 7.10 -5.71 3.07
C LEU A 44 5.78 -5.31 2.39
N ALA A 45 5.38 -4.04 2.49
CA ALA A 45 4.23 -3.53 1.76
C ALA A 45 4.45 -3.63 0.24
N ALA A 46 5.65 -3.30 -0.24
CA ALA A 46 6.02 -3.41 -1.65
C ALA A 46 5.99 -4.85 -2.15
N GLU A 47 6.46 -5.83 -1.36
CA GLU A 47 6.37 -7.25 -1.71
C GLU A 47 4.91 -7.70 -1.92
N ALA A 48 4.01 -7.34 -1.00
CA ALA A 48 2.60 -7.69 -1.11
C ALA A 48 1.94 -7.05 -2.34
N LEU A 49 2.21 -5.76 -2.59
CA LEU A 49 1.69 -5.04 -3.76
C LEU A 49 2.29 -5.55 -5.07
N TRP A 50 3.57 -5.91 -5.10
CA TRP A 50 4.21 -6.49 -6.28
C TRP A 50 3.61 -7.86 -6.63
N LEU A 51 3.37 -8.71 -5.63
CA LEU A 51 2.67 -9.98 -5.83
C LEU A 51 1.25 -9.75 -6.34
N PHE A 52 0.52 -8.77 -5.78
CA PHE A 52 -0.81 -8.41 -6.25
C PHE A 52 -0.77 -7.95 -7.72
N ALA A 53 0.11 -7.02 -8.07
CA ALA A 53 0.27 -6.50 -9.42
C ALA A 53 0.59 -7.61 -10.45
N GLN A 54 1.47 -8.55 -10.11
CA GLN A 54 1.76 -9.71 -10.96
C GLN A 54 0.53 -10.59 -11.18
N ARG A 55 -0.35 -10.73 -10.18
CA ARG A 55 -1.56 -11.57 -10.26
C ARG A 55 -2.70 -10.91 -11.01
N THR A 56 -2.75 -9.58 -11.04
CA THR A 56 -3.79 -8.79 -11.72
C THR A 56 -3.37 -8.31 -13.11
N GLY A 57 -2.09 -8.46 -13.48
CA GLY A 57 -1.56 -7.97 -14.74
C GLY A 57 -1.14 -6.49 -14.71
N MET A 58 -1.06 -5.88 -13.53
CA MET A 58 -0.63 -4.49 -13.33
C MET A 58 0.89 -4.35 -13.16
N ALA A 59 1.63 -5.45 -13.22
CA ALA A 59 3.09 -5.47 -13.15
C ALA A 59 3.77 -5.08 -14.50
N GLU A 60 3.03 -4.45 -15.41
CA GLU A 60 3.53 -4.03 -16.72
C GLU A 60 4.13 -2.61 -16.68
N ASP A 61 5.08 -2.34 -17.60
CA ASP A 61 5.70 -1.04 -17.75
C ASP A 61 4.65 0.03 -18.10
N GLY A 62 4.45 1.00 -17.20
CA GLY A 62 3.61 2.17 -17.40
C GLY A 62 2.41 2.29 -16.48
N GLU A 63 2.04 1.23 -15.74
CA GLU A 63 0.99 1.35 -14.71
C GLU A 63 1.56 2.10 -13.49
N PRO A 64 0.92 3.18 -13.02
CA PRO A 64 1.39 3.89 -11.84
C PRO A 64 1.14 3.06 -10.56
N VAL A 65 2.06 3.17 -9.59
CA VAL A 65 1.93 2.52 -8.29
C VAL A 65 0.61 2.91 -7.59
N GLY A 66 0.12 4.13 -7.82
CA GLY A 66 -1.16 4.61 -7.32
C GLY A 66 -2.35 3.74 -7.75
N SER A 67 -2.39 3.29 -9.01
CA SER A 67 -3.44 2.38 -9.48
C SER A 67 -3.38 1.04 -8.78
N VAL A 68 -2.18 0.48 -8.60
CA VAL A 68 -1.99 -0.79 -7.87
C VAL A 68 -2.51 -0.67 -6.45
N ILE A 69 -2.21 0.45 -5.76
CA ILE A 69 -2.69 0.71 -4.39
C ILE A 69 -4.23 0.84 -4.38
N VAL A 70 -4.82 1.59 -5.31
CA VAL A 70 -6.28 1.75 -5.40
C VAL A 70 -6.99 0.41 -5.62
N ASP A 71 -6.49 -0.42 -6.54
CA ASP A 71 -7.10 -1.71 -6.83
C ASP A 71 -6.89 -2.73 -5.71
N PHE A 72 -5.76 -2.64 -5.00
CA PHE A 72 -5.53 -3.39 -3.77
C PHE A 72 -6.50 -2.95 -2.67
N MET A 73 -6.72 -1.64 -2.47
CA MET A 73 -7.69 -1.11 -1.50
C MET A 73 -9.12 -1.51 -1.86
N ALA A 74 -9.49 -1.50 -3.14
CA ALA A 74 -10.80 -1.98 -3.60
C ALA A 74 -10.97 -3.48 -3.29
N SER A 75 -9.94 -4.30 -3.53
CA SER A 75 -9.92 -5.72 -3.17
C SER A 75 -10.04 -5.92 -1.64
N MET A 76 -9.39 -5.07 -0.85
CA MET A 76 -9.51 -5.05 0.61
C MET A 76 -10.92 -4.66 1.06
N MET A 77 -11.59 -3.72 0.39
CA MET A 77 -13.00 -3.40 0.66
C MET A 77 -13.91 -4.60 0.39
N HIS A 78 -13.68 -5.32 -0.71
CA HIS A 78 -14.40 -6.57 -0.99
C HIS A 78 -14.14 -7.64 0.10
N LEU A 79 -12.91 -7.77 0.58
CA LEU A 79 -12.58 -8.63 1.72
C LEU A 79 -13.31 -8.19 2.99
N CYS A 80 -13.25 -6.91 3.34
CA CYS A 80 -13.94 -6.34 4.51
C CYS A 80 -15.45 -6.59 4.43
N HIS A 81 -16.05 -6.53 3.24
CA HIS A 81 -17.44 -6.90 3.05
C HIS A 81 -17.69 -8.39 3.33
N GLN A 82 -16.85 -9.25 2.76
CA GLN A 82 -16.95 -10.70 2.92
C GLN A 82 -16.83 -11.16 4.38
N VAL A 83 -16.00 -10.48 5.19
CA VAL A 83 -15.79 -10.83 6.61
C VAL A 83 -16.67 -10.03 7.57
N GLY A 84 -17.58 -9.19 7.07
CA GLY A 84 -18.58 -8.47 7.87
C GLY A 84 -18.11 -7.15 8.51
N ILE A 85 -16.90 -6.67 8.20
CA ILE A 85 -16.44 -5.33 8.57
C ILE A 85 -17.24 -4.25 7.83
N ILE A 86 -17.55 -4.51 6.54
CA ILE A 86 -18.47 -3.70 5.74
C ILE A 86 -19.77 -4.47 5.60
N SER A 87 -20.86 -3.92 6.12
CA SER A 87 -22.17 -4.56 6.07
C SER A 87 -23.29 -3.52 5.88
N PRO A 88 -24.53 -3.95 5.62
CA PRO A 88 -25.68 -3.05 5.62
C PRO A 88 -25.87 -2.31 6.95
N ALA A 89 -25.36 -2.84 8.06
CA ALA A 89 -25.45 -2.22 9.38
C ALA A 89 -24.39 -1.12 9.61
N GLY A 90 -23.33 -1.08 8.80
CA GLY A 90 -22.27 -0.08 8.94
C GLY A 90 -20.97 -0.45 8.23
N ASN A 91 -20.07 0.53 8.13
CA ASN A 91 -18.74 0.39 7.55
C ASN A 91 -17.68 0.64 8.63
N GLY A 92 -17.01 -0.44 9.08
CA GLY A 92 -15.93 -0.37 10.06
C GLY A 92 -14.55 -0.07 9.49
N LEU A 93 -14.37 -0.06 8.16
CA LEU A 93 -13.06 0.18 7.53
C LEU A 93 -12.45 1.55 7.87
N PRO A 94 -13.20 2.68 7.93
CA PRO A 94 -12.63 3.96 8.32
C PRO A 94 -12.00 3.97 9.71
N GLU A 95 -12.54 3.21 10.66
CA GLU A 95 -11.95 3.12 12.01
C GLU A 95 -10.64 2.33 12.00
N LEU A 96 -10.55 1.27 11.18
CA LEU A 96 -9.30 0.53 10.99
C LEU A 96 -8.21 1.42 10.35
N LEU A 97 -8.59 2.22 9.36
CA LEU A 97 -7.68 3.19 8.73
C LEU A 97 -7.22 4.25 9.74
N ARG A 98 -8.12 4.79 10.56
CA ARG A 98 -7.78 5.76 11.60
C ARG A 98 -6.78 5.20 12.63
N VAL A 99 -6.91 3.91 12.98
CA VAL A 99 -5.95 3.24 13.87
C VAL A 99 -4.61 3.01 13.17
N ALA A 100 -4.63 2.63 11.88
CA ALA A 100 -3.40 2.48 11.09
C ALA A 100 -2.64 3.82 10.94
N GLU A 101 -3.35 4.93 10.70
CA GLU A 101 -2.79 6.29 10.69
C GLU A 101 -2.11 6.63 12.01
N PHE A 102 -2.77 6.34 13.14
CA PHE A 102 -2.17 6.56 14.46
C PHE A 102 -0.88 5.77 14.67
N HIS A 103 -0.81 4.53 14.16
CA HIS A 103 0.43 3.75 14.21
C HIS A 103 1.52 4.33 13.31
N PHE A 104 1.18 4.78 12.11
CA PHE A 104 2.12 5.44 11.20
C PHE A 104 2.71 6.71 11.84
N ASP A 105 1.87 7.58 12.39
CA ASP A 105 2.32 8.82 13.02
C ASP A 105 3.24 8.56 14.22
N ALA A 106 2.90 7.58 15.07
CA ALA A 106 3.72 7.22 16.23
C ALA A 106 5.08 6.63 15.82
N GLU A 107 5.13 5.85 14.74
CA GLU A 107 6.36 5.24 14.22
C GLU A 107 7.26 6.24 13.50
N GLU A 108 6.71 7.31 12.93
CA GLU A 108 7.48 8.43 12.37
C GLU A 108 8.04 9.35 13.47
N GLU A 109 7.33 9.56 14.58
CA GLU A 109 7.83 10.34 15.72
C GLU A 109 9.02 9.66 16.42
N ASP A 110 9.08 8.33 16.42
CA ASP A 110 10.16 7.53 17.03
C ASP A 110 11.46 7.46 16.19
N ASP A 111 11.41 7.85 14.91
CA ASP A 111 12.55 7.83 13.97
C ASP A 111 13.37 9.16 13.97
N PHE A 112 13.05 10.12 14.85
CA PHE A 112 13.75 11.42 15.02
C PHE A 112 14.52 11.59 16.34
#